data_AF-A0A7S3HNG0-F1
#
_entry.id   AF-A0A7S3HNG0-F1
#
_cell.length_a   1.000
_cell.length_b   1.000
_cell.length_c   1.000
_cell.angle_alpha   90.00
_cell.angle_beta   90.00
_cell.angle_gamma   90.00
#
_symmetry.space_group_name_H-M   'P 1'
#
loop_
_entity.id
_entity.type
_entity.pdbx_description
1 polymer ?
#
loop_
_entity_poly.entity_id
_entity_poly.type
_entity_poly.pdbx_seq_one_letter_code
_entity_poly.pdbx_strand_id
1 'polypeptide(L)'
;MAPEVRLSGPENEPLGVVSLMEALRMAGELDVDLVEIAATANPPVCRLMDYGKFKYQEQKRAAEAKAKQTVIEIKEVKFRPGTDDGDYNIKMRNIRRFLADGDKCKITLRFRGRE
;
A
#
# COMPACT_ATOMS: atom_id res chain seq x y z
N MET A 1 -5.50 -20.80 -23.54
CA MET A 1 -6.81 -20.55 -22.89
C MET A 1 -7.18 -21.79 -22.10
N ALA A 2 -7.56 -21.64 -20.84
CA ALA A 2 -8.11 -22.76 -20.07
C ALA A 2 -9.55 -23.04 -20.54
N PRO A 3 -9.91 -24.31 -20.81
CA PRO A 3 -11.27 -24.65 -21.26
C PRO A 3 -12.30 -24.51 -20.12
N GLU A 4 -11.85 -24.63 -18.88
CA GLU A 4 -12.66 -24.58 -17.67
C GLU A 4 -12.06 -23.61 -16.67
N VAL A 5 -12.94 -22.99 -15.87
CA VAL A 5 -12.61 -22.04 -14.83
C VAL A 5 -13.38 -22.38 -13.56
N ARG A 6 -12.77 -22.17 -12.41
CA ARG A 6 -13.47 -22.18 -11.12
C ARG A 6 -14.13 -20.81 -10.94
N LEU A 7 -15.46 -20.78 -10.98
CA LEU A 7 -16.25 -19.55 -10.96
C LEU A 7 -16.83 -19.25 -9.58
N SER A 8 -16.75 -17.98 -9.20
CA SER A 8 -17.54 -17.40 -8.11
C SER A 8 -18.50 -16.34 -8.67
N GLY A 9 -19.72 -16.28 -8.14
CA GLY A 9 -20.69 -15.26 -8.53
C GLY A 9 -20.44 -13.88 -7.92
N PRO A 10 -21.31 -12.90 -8.20
CA PRO A 10 -21.16 -11.50 -7.78
C PRO A 10 -21.05 -11.28 -6.27
N GLU A 11 -21.71 -12.12 -5.48
CA GLU A 11 -21.73 -12.04 -4.02
C GLU A 11 -20.71 -13.01 -3.37
N ASN A 12 -19.74 -13.50 -4.15
CA ASN A 12 -18.75 -14.53 -3.79
C ASN A 12 -19.34 -15.92 -3.54
N GLU A 13 -20.52 -16.21 -4.05
CA GLU A 13 -21.08 -17.55 -4.01
C GLU A 13 -20.28 -18.50 -4.91
N PRO A 14 -19.94 -19.72 -4.44
CA PRO A 14 -19.21 -20.68 -5.25
C PRO A 14 -20.14 -21.30 -6.30
N LEU A 15 -19.87 -21.03 -7.58
CA LEU A 15 -20.62 -21.62 -8.70
C LEU A 15 -19.97 -22.91 -9.23
N GLY A 16 -18.78 -23.26 -8.73
CA GLY A 16 -18.07 -24.49 -9.07
C GLY A 16 -17.14 -24.34 -10.27
N VAL A 17 -16.85 -25.45 -10.94
CA VAL A 17 -16.05 -25.46 -12.17
C VAL A 17 -16.99 -25.46 -13.36
N VAL A 18 -16.85 -24.48 -14.24
CA VAL A 18 -17.68 -24.30 -15.43
C VAL A 18 -16.79 -24.07 -16.66
N SER A 19 -17.35 -24.24 -17.85
CA SER A 19 -16.65 -23.89 -19.08
C SER A 19 -16.45 -22.38 -19.19
N LEU A 20 -15.40 -21.94 -19.90
CA LEU A 20 -15.17 -20.53 -20.14
C LEU A 20 -16.35 -19.85 -20.86
N MET A 21 -17.00 -20.55 -21.81
CA MET A 21 -18.19 -20.02 -22.50
C MET A 21 -19.35 -19.79 -21.54
N GLU A 22 -19.59 -20.73 -20.62
CA GLU A 22 -20.69 -20.59 -19.67
C GLU A 22 -20.43 -19.43 -18.71
N ALA A 23 -19.19 -19.28 -18.24
CA ALA A 23 -18.80 -18.14 -17.41
C ALA A 23 -19.00 -16.79 -18.13
N LEU A 24 -18.66 -16.71 -19.43
CA LEU A 24 -18.88 -15.51 -20.25
C LEU A 24 -20.37 -15.23 -20.49
N ARG A 25 -21.18 -16.29 -20.68
CA ARG A 25 -22.64 -16.17 -20.82
C ARG A 25 -23.26 -15.61 -19.55
N MET A 26 -22.92 -16.17 -18.39
CA MET A 26 -23.41 -15.72 -17.09
C MET A 26 -23.00 -14.27 -16.80
N ALA A 27 -21.79 -13.87 -17.19
CA ALA A 27 -21.35 -12.48 -17.09
C ALA A 27 -22.25 -11.53 -17.89
N GLY A 28 -22.57 -11.89 -19.14
CA GLY A 28 -23.48 -11.11 -19.99
C GLY A 28 -24.93 -11.08 -19.50
N GLU A 29 -25.44 -12.17 -18.91
CA GLU A 29 -26.81 -12.21 -18.34
C GLU A 29 -26.97 -11.33 -17.10
N LEU A 30 -25.91 -11.20 -16.32
CA LEU A 30 -25.89 -10.41 -15.09
C LEU A 30 -25.37 -8.98 -15.29
N ASP A 31 -25.00 -8.62 -16.53
CA ASP A 31 -24.40 -7.31 -16.89
C ASP A 31 -23.17 -6.96 -16.04
N VAL A 32 -22.29 -7.96 -15.84
CA VAL A 32 -21.04 -7.85 -15.06
C VAL A 32 -19.86 -8.39 -15.87
N ASP A 33 -18.64 -8.15 -15.39
CA ASP A 33 -17.43 -8.67 -16.03
C ASP A 33 -17.04 -10.05 -15.48
N LEU A 34 -16.49 -10.90 -16.35
CA LEU A 34 -15.75 -12.09 -15.94
C LEU A 34 -14.30 -11.70 -15.66
N VAL A 35 -13.91 -11.66 -14.39
CA VAL A 35 -12.56 -11.25 -13.98
C VAL A 35 -11.76 -12.46 -13.51
N GLU A 36 -10.60 -12.68 -14.11
CA GLU A 36 -9.64 -13.69 -13.66
C GLU A 36 -8.89 -13.20 -12.41
N ILE A 37 -9.06 -13.90 -11.29
CA ILE A 37 -8.47 -13.54 -9.99
C ILE A 37 -7.18 -14.30 -9.73
N ALA A 38 -7.12 -15.56 -10.15
CA ALA A 38 -5.92 -16.39 -10.00
C ALA A 38 -5.68 -17.26 -11.23
N ALA A 39 -4.76 -16.81 -12.09
CA ALA A 39 -4.33 -17.52 -13.30
C ALA A 39 -3.51 -18.78 -13.00
N THR A 40 -2.88 -18.87 -11.83
CA THR A 40 -1.95 -19.95 -11.45
C THR A 40 -2.66 -21.20 -10.92
N ALA A 41 -3.95 -21.12 -10.63
CA ALA A 41 -4.74 -22.26 -10.19
C ALA A 41 -5.11 -23.17 -11.37
N ASN A 42 -5.31 -24.47 -11.11
CA ASN A 42 -5.83 -25.41 -12.09
C ASN A 42 -7.14 -26.03 -11.57
N PRO A 43 -8.31 -25.68 -12.13
CA PRO A 43 -8.54 -24.66 -13.17
C PRO A 43 -8.36 -23.22 -12.64
N PRO A 44 -8.10 -22.22 -13.51
CA PRO A 44 -7.99 -20.81 -13.12
C PRO A 44 -9.23 -20.32 -12.36
N VAL A 45 -9.04 -19.43 -11.39
CA VAL A 45 -10.16 -18.91 -10.58
C VAL A 45 -10.63 -17.58 -11.17
N CYS A 46 -11.90 -17.55 -11.57
CA CYS A 46 -12.58 -16.37 -12.08
C CYS A 46 -13.74 -15.96 -11.16
N ARG A 47 -14.08 -14.68 -11.15
CA ARG A 47 -15.22 -14.12 -10.41
C ARG A 47 -16.02 -13.19 -11.31
N LEU A 48 -17.34 -13.28 -11.21
CA LEU A 48 -18.26 -12.32 -11.82
C LEU A 48 -18.29 -11.06 -10.96
N MET A 49 -17.91 -9.90 -11.50
CA MET A 49 -17.99 -8.62 -10.78
C MET A 49 -17.91 -7.44 -11.73
N ASP A 50 -18.32 -6.26 -11.28
CA ASP A 50 -18.00 -4.99 -11.95
C ASP A 50 -16.53 -4.63 -11.68
N TYR A 51 -15.68 -4.78 -12.71
CA TYR A 51 -14.25 -4.52 -12.60
C TYR A 51 -13.94 -3.04 -12.35
N GLY A 52 -14.74 -2.13 -12.92
CA GLY A 52 -14.57 -0.69 -12.76
C GLY A 52 -14.80 -0.26 -11.31
N LYS A 53 -15.92 -0.72 -10.72
CA LYS A 53 -16.26 -0.47 -9.31
C LYS A 53 -15.23 -1.11 -8.37
N PHE A 54 -14.79 -2.33 -8.65
CA PHE A 54 -13.75 -3.00 -7.86
C PHE A 54 -12.44 -2.20 -7.87
N LYS A 55 -11.96 -1.79 -9.04
CA LYS A 55 -10.75 -0.95 -9.16
C LYS A 55 -10.87 0.36 -8.41
N TYR A 56 -12.02 1.02 -8.48
CA TYR A 56 -12.27 2.24 -7.74
C TYR A 56 -12.21 2.03 -6.22
N GLN A 57 -12.85 0.97 -5.72
CA GLN A 57 -12.82 0.64 -4.29
C GLN A 57 -11.42 0.29 -3.80
N GLU A 58 -10.66 -0.49 -4.56
CA GLU A 58 -9.27 -0.83 -4.24
C GLU A 58 -8.37 0.41 -4.24
N GLN A 59 -8.52 1.30 -5.22
CA GLN A 59 -7.79 2.58 -5.25
C GLN A 59 -8.15 3.45 -4.05
N LYS A 60 -9.44 3.57 -3.72
CA LYS A 60 -9.91 4.32 -2.55
C LYS A 60 -9.34 3.75 -1.26
N ARG A 61 -9.38 2.43 -1.09
CA ARG A 61 -8.83 1.72 0.07
C ARG A 61 -7.33 1.91 0.18
N ALA A 62 -6.60 1.80 -0.93
CA ALA A 62 -5.16 2.04 -0.97
C ALA A 62 -4.81 3.49 -0.63
N ALA A 63 -5.59 4.46 -1.12
CA ALA A 63 -5.42 5.87 -0.79
C ALA A 63 -5.69 6.15 0.69
N GLU A 64 -6.76 5.60 1.26
CA GLU A 64 -7.06 5.69 2.70
C GLU A 64 -5.97 5.04 3.56
N ALA A 65 -5.48 3.86 3.16
CA ALA A 65 -4.39 3.18 3.86
C ALA A 65 -3.09 4.00 3.81
N LYS A 66 -2.74 4.56 2.65
CA LYS A 66 -1.58 5.45 2.48
C LYS A 66 -1.72 6.74 3.27
N ALA A 67 -2.91 7.32 3.34
CA ALA A 67 -3.18 8.52 4.13
C ALA A 67 -3.09 8.26 5.64
N LYS A 68 -3.51 7.07 6.10
CA LYS A 68 -3.41 6.65 7.51
C LYS A 68 -2.00 6.20 7.90
N GLN A 69 -1.15 5.86 6.94
CA GLN A 69 0.22 5.48 7.21
C GLN A 69 0.97 6.69 7.78
N THR A 70 1.37 6.60 9.05
CA THR A 70 2.21 7.62 9.70
C THR A 70 3.56 7.66 8.99
N VAL A 71 3.81 8.76 8.27
CA VAL A 71 5.10 9.03 7.65
C VAL A 71 6.03 9.54 8.75
N ILE A 72 6.94 8.69 9.20
CA ILE A 72 7.98 9.07 10.15
C ILE A 72 9.19 9.54 9.34
N GLU A 73 9.49 10.83 9.37
CA GLU A 73 10.67 11.36 8.69
C GLU A 73 11.91 11.27 9.59
N ILE A 74 13.08 11.11 8.96
CA ILE A 74 14.35 11.17 9.68
C ILE A 74 14.94 12.58 9.51
N LYS A 75 14.90 13.38 10.56
CA LYS A 75 15.54 14.70 10.62
C LYS A 75 16.98 14.56 11.08
N GLU A 76 17.94 14.90 10.22
CA GLU A 76 19.35 14.85 10.58
C GLU A 76 19.80 16.16 11.25
N VAL A 77 20.40 16.07 12.44
CA VAL A 77 20.93 17.20 13.20
C VAL A 77 22.42 17.02 13.40
N LYS A 78 23.22 18.00 12.93
CA LYS A 78 24.68 17.92 12.94
C LYS A 78 25.28 18.83 14.01
N PHE A 79 26.14 18.26 14.85
CA PHE A 79 26.93 18.97 15.85
C PHE A 79 28.41 18.99 15.46
N ARG A 80 29.16 19.92 16.06
CA ARG A 80 30.62 19.97 16.02
C ARG A 80 31.17 20.07 17.45
N PRO A 81 32.39 19.59 17.73
CA PRO A 81 33.00 19.69 19.06
C PRO A 81 33.04 21.12 19.61
N GLY A 82 33.29 22.13 18.76
CA GLY A 82 33.25 23.55 19.11
C GLY A 82 31.88 24.23 18.94
N THR A 83 30.76 23.50 19.09
CA THR A 83 29.43 24.13 19.04
C THR A 83 29.22 25.02 20.26
N ASP A 84 28.96 26.30 20.01
CA ASP A 84 28.62 27.30 21.04
C ASP A 84 27.28 26.99 21.73
N ASP A 85 27.14 27.42 22.99
CA ASP A 85 25.94 27.19 23.82
C ASP A 85 24.65 27.73 23.16
N GLY A 86 24.73 28.83 22.43
CA GLY A 86 23.60 29.39 21.67
C GLY A 86 23.13 28.45 20.55
N ASP A 87 24.06 27.94 19.74
CA ASP A 87 23.78 26.99 18.65
C ASP A 87 23.29 25.64 19.20
N TYR A 88 23.85 25.18 20.32
CA TYR A 88 23.40 23.97 21.01
C TYR A 88 21.93 24.07 21.43
N ASN A 89 21.55 25.16 22.10
CA ASN A 89 20.19 25.37 22.60
C ASN A 89 19.16 25.47 21.46
N ILE A 90 19.53 26.10 20.33
CA ILE A 90 18.68 26.14 19.12
C ILE A 90 18.45 24.74 18.56
N LYS A 91 19.51 23.95 18.38
CA LYS A 91 19.42 22.57 17.88
C LYS A 91 18.62 21.68 18.82
N MET A 92 18.80 21.82 20.12
CA MET A 92 18.07 21.05 21.13
C MET A 92 16.56 21.35 21.10
N ARG A 93 16.17 22.61 20.94
CA ARG A 93 14.76 22.99 20.77
C ARG A 93 14.15 22.39 19.50
N ASN A 94 14.90 22.38 18.40
CA ASN A 94 14.43 21.75 17.16
C ASN A 94 14.28 20.23 17.29
N ILE A 95 15.24 19.55 17.95
CA ILE A 95 15.16 18.11 18.23
C ILE A 95 13.90 17.79 19.05
N ARG A 96 13.63 18.55 20.12
CA ARG A 96 12.42 18.37 20.93
C ARG A 96 11.15 18.55 20.11
N ARG A 97 11.11 19.54 19.21
CA ARG A 97 9.97 19.75 18.30
C ARG A 97 9.78 18.55 17.36
N PHE A 98 10.83 18.11 16.68
CA PHE A 98 10.76 16.97 15.76
C PHE A 98 10.30 15.68 16.46
N LEU A 99 10.80 15.40 17.67
CA LEU A 99 10.37 14.24 18.45
C LEU A 99 8.89 14.35 18.89
N ALA A 100 8.42 15.56 19.22
CA ALA A 100 7.02 15.80 19.55
C ALA A 100 6.10 15.65 18.33
N ASP A 101 6.58 16.02 17.15
CA ASP A 101 5.89 15.84 15.87
C ASP A 101 5.88 14.37 15.39
N GLY A 102 6.58 13.47 16.10
CA GLY A 102 6.65 12.03 15.80
C GLY A 102 7.77 11.63 14.84
N ASP A 103 8.62 12.57 14.45
CA ASP A 103 9.79 12.32 13.60
C ASP A 103 10.94 11.67 14.37
N LYS A 104 11.80 10.95 13.65
CA LYS A 104 13.05 10.42 14.19
C LYS A 104 14.17 11.43 13.99
N CYS A 105 14.95 11.70 15.04
CA CYS A 105 16.15 12.52 14.91
C CYS A 105 17.40 11.66 14.77
N LYS A 106 18.17 11.88 13.69
CA LYS A 106 19.53 11.32 13.54
C LYS A 106 20.53 12.39 13.95
N ILE A 107 21.18 12.20 15.09
CA ILE A 107 22.16 13.14 15.61
C ILE A 107 23.55 12.69 15.20
N THR A 108 24.28 13.56 14.49
CA THR A 108 25.63 13.27 14.00
C THR A 108 26.62 14.30 14.53
N LEU A 109 27.67 13.88 15.21
CA LEU A 109 28.79 14.75 15.59
C LEU A 109 29.90 14.62 14.55
N ARG A 110 30.28 15.73 13.91
CA ARG A 110 31.37 15.76 12.93
C ARG A 110 32.64 16.31 13.56
N PHE A 111 33.68 15.48 13.58
CA PHE A 111 35.05 15.82 13.96
C PHE A 111 35.82 16.36 12.75
N ARG A 112 36.81 17.23 12.98
CA ARG A 112 37.69 17.75 11.91
C ARG A 112 39.14 17.77 12.40
N GLY A 113 39.98 16.90 11.83
CA GLY A 113 41.42 16.87 12.11
C GLY A 113 41.78 15.99 13.31
N ARG A 114 42.80 16.38 14.08
CA ARG A 114 43.18 15.70 15.33
C ARG A 114 42.29 16.20 16.48
N GLU A 115 41.02 15.83 16.43
CA GLU A 115 40.02 16.00 17.50
C GLU A 115 39.15 14.75 17.58
#